data_AF-A0A1Q7XSM7-F1
#
_entry.id   AF-A0A1Q7XSM7-F1
#
_cell.length_a   1.000
_cell.length_b   1.000
_cell.length_c   1.000
_cell.angle_alpha   90.00
_cell.angle_beta   90.00
_cell.angle_gamma   90.00
#
_symmetry.space_group_name_H-M   'P 1'
#
loop_
_entity.id
_entity.type
_entity.pdbx_description
1 polymer ?
#
loop_
_entity_poly.entity_id
_entity_poly.type
_entity_poly.pdbx_seq_one_letter_code
_entity_poly.pdbx_strand_id
1 'polypeptide(L)' 'MAASPITYVSKDDPPFLIIHGENDFSVPASQGELLAAALKAAGVETTLEITPQGHSAGGPRFLPIVKAFFDKYLRKSQ' A
#
# COMPACT_ATOMS: atom_id res chain seq x y z
N MET A 1 4.24 -19.46 -8.58
CA MET A 1 4.87 -18.14 -8.42
C MET A 1 4.48 -17.13 -9.50
N ALA A 2 3.98 -17.55 -10.68
CA ALA A 2 3.63 -16.64 -11.78
C ALA A 2 2.46 -15.65 -11.53
N ALA A 3 1.73 -15.76 -10.42
CA ALA A 3 0.59 -14.88 -10.10
C ALA A 3 0.82 -13.96 -8.88
N SER A 4 2.03 -13.94 -8.29
CA SER A 4 2.32 -13.04 -7.17
C SER A 4 2.63 -11.63 -7.68
N PRO A 5 2.03 -10.55 -7.14
CA PRO A 5 2.31 -9.18 -7.57
C PRO A 5 3.77 -8.79 -7.35
N ILE A 6 4.43 -9.37 -6.34
CA ILE A 6 5.86 -9.14 -6.06
C ILE A 6 6.74 -9.52 -7.25
N THR A 7 6.31 -10.47 -8.09
CA THR A 7 7.08 -10.93 -9.26
C THR A 7 7.18 -9.87 -10.36
N TYR A 8 6.30 -8.85 -10.32
CA TYR A 8 6.17 -7.85 -11.39
C TYR A 8 6.54 -6.43 -10.96
N VAL A 9 7.01 -6.27 -9.73
CA VAL A 9 7.46 -4.97 -9.21
C VAL A 9 8.63 -4.46 -10.05
N SER A 10 8.56 -3.20 -10.45
CA SER A 10 9.58 -2.51 -11.22
C SER A 10 9.82 -1.09 -10.72
N LYS A 11 11.01 -0.53 -11.02
CA LYS A 11 11.36 0.84 -10.61
C LYS A 11 10.47 1.93 -11.22
N ASP A 12 9.73 1.59 -12.30
CA ASP A 12 8.88 2.53 -13.04
C ASP A 12 7.44 2.52 -12.53
N ASP A 13 7.14 1.69 -11.51
CA ASP A 13 5.84 1.66 -10.86
C ASP A 13 5.57 3.00 -10.13
N PRO A 14 4.31 3.47 -10.10
CA PRO A 14 3.96 4.72 -9.42
C PRO A 14 4.14 4.58 -7.90
N PRO A 15 4.14 5.69 -7.14
CA PRO A 15 4.10 5.62 -5.69
C PRO A 15 2.92 4.78 -5.17
N PHE A 16 3.10 4.09 -4.04
CA PHE A 16 2.08 3.25 -3.42
C PHE A 16 1.70 3.73 -2.02
N LEU A 17 0.40 3.63 -1.72
CA LEU A 17 -0.14 3.61 -0.36
C LEU A 17 -0.80 2.25 -0.14
N ILE A 18 -0.29 1.48 0.81
CA ILE A 18 -0.85 0.19 1.23
C ILE A 18 -1.46 0.37 2.61
N ILE A 19 -2.73 -0.01 2.77
CA ILE A 19 -3.44 -0.01 4.06
C ILE A 19 -3.84 -1.45 4.34
N HIS A 20 -3.44 -2.00 5.49
CA HIS A 20 -3.71 -3.40 5.84
C HIS A 20 -4.19 -3.54 7.29
N GLY A 21 -5.06 -4.51 7.53
CA GLY A 21 -5.51 -4.89 8.87
C GLY A 21 -4.60 -5.92 9.53
N GLU A 22 -4.05 -5.62 10.71
CA GLU A 22 -3.27 -6.55 11.53
C GLU A 22 -4.08 -7.80 11.91
N ASN A 23 -5.38 -7.63 12.15
CA ASN A 23 -6.30 -8.70 12.54
C ASN A 23 -7.04 -9.29 11.31
N ASP A 24 -6.51 -9.12 10.10
CA ASP A 24 -7.06 -9.77 8.90
C ASP A 24 -6.65 -11.24 8.87
N PHE A 25 -7.57 -12.11 9.31
CA PHE A 25 -7.39 -13.55 9.30
C PHE A 25 -7.61 -14.19 7.91
N SER A 26 -8.14 -13.43 6.94
CA SER A 26 -8.30 -13.91 5.55
C SER A 26 -7.04 -13.65 4.73
N VAL A 27 -6.45 -12.47 4.90
CA VAL A 27 -5.21 -12.06 4.23
C VAL A 27 -4.24 -11.51 5.27
N PRO A 28 -3.22 -12.29 5.68
CA PRO A 28 -2.27 -11.86 6.69
C PRO A 28 -1.56 -10.54 6.33
N ALA A 29 -1.36 -9.67 7.32
CA ALA A 29 -0.67 -8.38 7.15
C ALA A 29 0.74 -8.51 6.54
N SER A 30 1.40 -9.65 6.75
CA SER A 30 2.69 -9.96 6.13
C SER A 30 2.67 -9.92 4.60
N GLN A 31 1.51 -10.11 3.95
CA GLN A 31 1.38 -9.93 2.50
C GLN A 31 1.59 -8.46 2.09
N GLY A 32 1.00 -7.52 2.84
CA GLY A 32 1.19 -6.09 2.64
C GLY A 32 2.63 -5.66 2.94
N GLU A 33 3.22 -6.20 4.00
CA GLU A 33 4.62 -5.95 4.37
C GLU A 33 5.60 -6.44 3.30
N LEU A 34 5.40 -7.65 2.77
CA LEU A 34 6.24 -8.23 1.72
C LEU A 34 6.16 -7.41 0.43
N LEU A 35 4.97 -6.98 0.01
CA LEU A 35 4.82 -6.12 -1.16
C LEU A 35 5.48 -4.75 -0.94
N ALA A 36 5.27 -4.14 0.23
CA ALA A 36 5.89 -2.86 0.56
C ALA A 36 7.42 -2.94 0.56
N ALA A 37 7.99 -4.04 1.08
CA ALA A 37 9.42 -4.29 1.06
C ALA A 37 9.96 -4.44 -0.38
N ALA A 38 9.26 -5.19 -1.22
CA ALA A 38 9.63 -5.37 -2.63
C ALA A 38 9.60 -4.05 -3.42
N LEU A 39 8.53 -3.25 -3.28
CA LEU A 39 8.41 -1.93 -3.91
C LEU A 39 9.53 -0.98 -3.45
N LYS A 40 9.79 -0.90 -2.14
CA LYS A 40 10.89 -0.08 -1.60
C LYS A 40 12.26 -0.54 -2.12
N ALA A 41 12.49 -1.86 -2.19
CA ALA A 41 13.74 -2.40 -2.73
C ALA A 41 13.95 -2.07 -4.22
N ALA A 42 12.86 -1.94 -4.99
CA ALA A 42 12.90 -1.49 -6.38
C ALA A 42 13.01 0.04 -6.54
N GLY A 43 13.04 0.80 -5.44
CA GLY A 43 13.14 2.26 -5.46
C GLY A 43 11.79 2.99 -5.60
N VAL A 44 10.68 2.28 -5.44
CA VAL A 44 9.33 2.86 -5.54
C VAL A 44 8.94 3.49 -4.21
N GLU A 45 8.55 4.77 -4.23
CA GLU A 45 8.00 5.51 -3.10
C GLU A 45 6.78 4.78 -2.53
N THR A 46 6.90 4.21 -1.32
CA THR A 46 5.86 3.34 -0.76
C THR A 46 5.59 3.63 0.71
N THR A 47 4.33 3.89 1.03
CA THR A 47 3.82 4.01 2.40
C THR A 47 3.01 2.77 2.76
N LEU A 48 3.26 2.21 3.95
CA LEU A 48 2.50 1.09 4.50
C LEU A 48 1.87 1.53 5.82
N GLU A 49 0.56 1.42 5.92
CA GLU A 49 -0.24 1.70 7.11
C GLU A 49 -0.87 0.39 7.61
N ILE A 50 -0.35 -0.13 8.72
CA ILE A 50 -0.92 -1.30 9.42
C ILE A 50 -1.86 -0.80 10.51
N THR A 51 -3.09 -1.32 10.56
CA THR A 51 -4.08 -0.91 11.56
C THR A 51 -4.63 -2.10 12.34
N PRO A 52 -5.12 -1.92 13.58
CA PRO A 52 -5.71 -3.02 14.36
C PRO A 52 -7.00 -3.64 13.80
N GLN A 53 -7.42 -3.29 12.58
CA GLN A 53 -8.64 -3.80 11.95
C GLN A 53 -8.43 -5.16 11.30
N GLY A 54 -9.52 -5.81 10.90
CA GLY A 54 -9.51 -7.04 10.10
C GLY A 54 -9.56 -6.79 8.60
N HIS A 55 -10.15 -7.72 7.84
CA HIS A 55 -10.24 -7.66 6.37
C HIS A 55 -10.88 -6.38 5.81
N SER A 56 -11.75 -5.74 6.60
CA SER A 56 -12.38 -4.47 6.25
C SER A 56 -11.53 -3.25 6.61
N ALA A 57 -10.20 -3.39 6.68
CA ALA A 57 -9.27 -2.28 6.88
C ALA A 57 -9.35 -1.30 5.70
N GLY A 58 -10.27 -0.35 5.81
CA GLY A 58 -10.63 0.63 4.79
C GLY A 58 -11.79 1.50 5.25
N GLY A 59 -12.32 2.34 4.35
CA GLY A 59 -13.51 3.16 4.62
C GLY A 59 -13.23 4.59 5.11
N PRO A 60 -14.27 5.33 5.54
CA PRO A 60 -14.22 6.78 5.71
C PRO A 60 -13.11 7.30 6.62
N ARG A 61 -12.70 6.50 7.62
CA ARG A 61 -11.60 6.83 8.54
C ARG A 61 -10.26 7.02 7.84
N PHE A 62 -10.04 6.37 6.70
CA PHE A 62 -8.81 6.47 5.92
C PHE A 62 -8.85 7.51 4.81
N LEU A 63 -10.00 8.14 4.57
CA LEU A 63 -10.10 9.20 3.56
C LEU A 63 -9.06 10.32 3.74
N PRO A 64 -8.69 10.75 4.97
CA PRO A 64 -7.63 11.74 5.13
C PRO A 64 -6.27 11.30 4.59
N ILE A 65 -5.83 10.06 4.88
CA ILE A 65 -4.53 9.55 4.40
C ILE A 65 -4.56 9.27 2.89
N VAL A 66 -5.67 8.74 2.38
CA VAL A 66 -5.88 8.53 0.93
C VAL A 66 -5.87 9.87 0.19
N LYS A 67 -6.58 10.88 0.72
CA LYS A 67 -6.58 12.23 0.15
C LYS A 67 -5.19 12.84 0.19
N ALA A 68 -4.49 12.76 1.32
CA ALA A 68 -3.13 13.30 1.46
C ALA A 68 -2.15 12.65 0.47
N PHE A 69 -2.27 11.35 0.25
CA PHE A 69 -1.50 10.61 -0.73
C PHE A 69 -1.75 11.13 -2.16
N PHE A 70 -3.02 11.24 -2.57
CA PHE A 70 -3.35 11.79 -3.89
C PHE A 70 -2.96 13.26 -4.03
N ASP A 71 -3.13 14.07 -2.99
CA ASP A 71 -2.70 15.48 -2.99
C ASP A 71 -1.17 15.59 -3.16
N LYS A 72 -0.39 14.65 -2.63
CA LYS A 72 1.08 14.62 -2.78
C LYS A 72 1.51 14.29 -4.19
N TYR A 73 0.85 13.32 -4.84
CA TYR A 73 1.35 12.73 -6.09
C TYR A 73 0.56 13.08 -7.35
N LEU A 74 -0.71 13.49 -7.24
CA LEU A 74 -1.58 13.80 -8.39
C LEU A 74 -2.00 15.27 -8.48
N ARG A 75 -1.81 16.07 -7.43
CA ARG A 75 -2.12 17.49 -7.50
C ARG A 75 -1.15 18.16 -8.48
N LYS A 76 -1.66 18.71 -9.58
CA LYS A 76 -0.88 19.59 -10.44
C LYS A 76 -0.37 20.75 -9.59
N SER A 77 0.93 21.03 -9.65
CA SER A 77 1.46 22.34 -9.28
C SER A 77 0.65 23.37 -10.08
N GLN A 78 -0.06 24.25 -9.38
CA GLN A 78 -0.58 25.47 -10.00
C GLN A 78 0.59 26.41 -10.30
#